data_AF-A0A844G3I0-F1
#
_entry.id   AF-A0A844G3I0-F1
#
_cell.length_a   1.000
_cell.length_b   1.000
_cell.length_c   1.000
_cell.angle_alpha   90.00
_cell.angle_beta   90.00
_cell.angle_gamma   90.00
#
_symmetry.space_group_name_H-M   'P 1'
#
loop_
_entity.id
_entity.type
_entity.pdbx_description
1 polymer ?
#
loop_
_entity_poly.entity_id
_entity_poly.type
_entity_poly.pdbx_seq_one_letter_code
_entity_poly.pdbx_strand_id
1 'polypeptide(L)'
;MSTAVKKTKYRASASSRGRERLQRVNRRFDLCAGILALLIVIAMIASFRQTYELGANRPEGFATWFLLFLAYLPLEIVGLVSWLFGLQDSALVHMLVERHQALALGVFDLAMLAAVWSAIRFYFGRRYGVNWVRTATTFLTILAVWGGFQLCCMAAVVIWSKGGFSPLHRHLRRETEPERVIIVKPDAEKVPEEAPMPKNP
;
A
#
# COMPACT_ATOMS: atom_id res chain seq x y z
N MET A 1 5.86 -36.88 49.95
CA MET A 1 6.37 -35.89 48.97
C MET A 1 5.83 -34.50 49.34
N SER A 2 6.70 -33.58 49.78
CA SER A 2 6.32 -32.28 50.37
C SER A 2 5.58 -31.36 49.38
N THR A 3 4.61 -30.59 49.87
CA THR A 3 3.83 -29.58 49.13
C THR A 3 4.70 -28.51 48.46
N ALA A 4 5.88 -28.21 49.03
CA ALA A 4 6.85 -27.28 48.46
C ALA A 4 7.43 -27.78 47.13
N VAL A 5 7.69 -29.09 47.01
CA VAL A 5 8.22 -29.72 45.78
C VAL A 5 7.18 -29.74 44.66
N LYS A 6 5.88 -29.86 45.00
CA LYS A 6 4.79 -29.75 44.02
C LYS A 6 4.66 -28.31 43.50
N LYS A 7 4.75 -27.30 44.38
CA LYS A 7 4.70 -25.88 43.98
C LYS A 7 5.86 -25.48 43.07
N THR A 8 7.09 -25.93 43.35
CA THR A 8 8.26 -25.62 42.50
C THR A 8 8.19 -26.31 41.13
N LYS A 9 7.79 -27.60 41.07
CA LYS A 9 7.57 -28.28 39.78
C LYS A 9 6.45 -27.64 38.96
N TYR A 10 5.36 -27.21 39.59
CA TYR A 10 4.27 -26.50 38.92
C TYR A 10 4.72 -25.14 38.37
N ARG A 11 5.50 -24.37 39.13
CA ARG A 11 6.04 -23.07 38.69
C ARG A 11 7.04 -23.23 37.54
N ALA A 12 7.88 -24.26 37.58
CA ALA A 12 8.83 -24.58 36.50
C ALA A 12 8.12 -25.02 35.22
N SER A 13 7.07 -25.84 35.31
CA SER A 13 6.28 -26.28 34.16
C SER A 13 5.36 -25.19 33.60
N ALA A 14 4.84 -24.28 34.44
CA ALA A 14 4.13 -23.08 33.99
C ALA A 14 5.07 -22.11 33.26
N SER A 15 6.31 -21.97 33.75
CA SER A 15 7.39 -21.19 33.11
C SER A 15 7.81 -21.77 31.75
N SER A 16 7.97 -23.10 31.64
CA SER A 16 8.32 -23.75 30.37
C SER A 16 7.19 -23.62 29.32
N ARG A 17 5.94 -23.90 29.71
CA ARG A 17 4.77 -23.71 28.83
C ARG A 17 4.60 -22.25 28.41
N GLY A 18 4.89 -21.30 29.29
CA GLY A 18 4.90 -19.87 28.98
C GLY A 18 5.95 -19.50 27.93
N ARG A 19 7.18 -20.02 28.08
CA ARG A 19 8.27 -19.84 27.09
C ARG A 19 7.94 -20.47 25.73
N GLU A 20 7.41 -21.68 25.70
CA GLU A 20 7.01 -22.35 24.45
C GLU A 20 5.88 -21.60 23.73
N ARG A 21 4.91 -21.06 24.47
CA ARG A 21 3.85 -20.22 23.90
C ARG A 21 4.42 -18.93 23.32
N LEU A 22 5.32 -18.26 24.05
CA LEU A 22 5.98 -17.05 23.57
C LEU A 22 6.82 -17.32 22.32
N GLN A 23 7.57 -18.42 22.28
CA GLN A 23 8.35 -18.83 21.10
C GLN A 23 7.45 -19.07 19.88
N ARG A 24 6.33 -19.75 20.04
CA ARG A 24 5.37 -19.97 18.93
C ARG A 24 4.77 -18.67 18.40
N VAL A 25 4.41 -17.75 19.29
CA VAL A 25 3.87 -16.44 18.89
C VAL A 25 4.95 -15.59 18.22
N ASN A 26 6.16 -15.56 18.76
CA ASN A 26 7.30 -14.88 18.14
C ASN A 26 7.60 -15.42 16.75
N ARG A 27 7.55 -16.75 16.53
CA ARG A 27 7.76 -17.33 15.20
C ARG A 27 6.70 -16.85 14.19
N ARG A 28 5.43 -16.74 14.62
CA ARG A 28 4.36 -16.21 13.77
C ARG A 28 4.58 -14.72 13.47
N PHE A 29 4.94 -13.95 14.49
CA PHE A 29 5.30 -12.55 14.34
C PHE A 29 6.44 -12.35 13.33
N ASP A 30 7.54 -13.09 13.49
CA ASP A 30 8.72 -13.05 12.61
C ASP A 30 8.32 -13.42 11.16
N LEU A 31 7.46 -14.41 10.97
CA LEU A 31 6.96 -14.81 9.65
C LEU A 31 6.04 -13.74 9.03
N CYS A 32 5.12 -13.16 9.80
CA CYS A 32 4.27 -12.07 9.32
C CYS A 32 5.08 -10.83 8.94
N ALA A 33 6.09 -10.47 9.73
CA ALA A 33 7.02 -9.39 9.41
C ALA A 33 7.80 -9.70 8.13
N GLY A 34 8.27 -10.93 7.96
CA GLY A 34 8.95 -11.37 6.73
C GLY A 34 8.05 -11.30 5.49
N ILE A 35 6.78 -11.73 5.60
CA ILE A 35 5.80 -11.59 4.52
C ILE A 35 5.59 -10.10 4.19
N LEU A 36 5.41 -9.26 5.20
CA LEU A 36 5.21 -7.83 4.97
C LEU A 36 6.43 -7.19 4.28
N ALA A 37 7.64 -7.54 4.71
CA ALA A 37 8.88 -7.10 4.06
C ALA A 37 8.95 -7.55 2.60
N LEU A 38 8.55 -8.80 2.30
CA LEU A 38 8.48 -9.29 0.93
C LEU A 38 7.47 -8.49 0.09
N LEU A 39 6.29 -8.20 0.63
CA LEU A 39 5.28 -7.39 -0.05
C LEU A 39 5.78 -5.96 -0.32
N ILE A 40 6.49 -5.36 0.63
CA ILE A 40 7.12 -4.04 0.44
C ILE A 40 8.15 -4.10 -0.69
N VAL A 41 9.00 -5.12 -0.73
CA VAL A 41 10.00 -5.28 -1.82
C VAL A 41 9.30 -5.47 -3.17
N ILE A 42 8.24 -6.28 -3.24
CA ILE A 42 7.47 -6.45 -4.48
C ILE A 42 6.86 -5.12 -4.92
N ALA A 43 6.27 -4.36 -3.99
CA ALA A 43 5.71 -3.04 -4.28
C ALA A 43 6.79 -2.04 -4.75
N MET A 44 7.98 -2.06 -4.15
CA MET A 44 9.12 -1.24 -4.59
C MET A 44 9.54 -1.56 -6.03
N ILE A 45 9.61 -2.84 -6.38
CA ILE A 45 9.97 -3.28 -7.74
C ILE A 45 8.87 -2.89 -8.73
N ALA A 46 7.60 -3.09 -8.36
CA ALA A 46 6.44 -2.72 -9.17
C ALA A 46 6.38 -1.21 -9.47
N SER A 47 6.70 -0.38 -8.48
CA SER A 47 6.70 1.08 -8.60
C SER A 47 8.04 1.66 -9.07
N PHE A 48 9.01 0.82 -9.45
CA PHE A 48 10.34 1.27 -9.85
C PHE A 48 10.26 2.17 -11.10
N ARG A 49 10.87 3.37 -11.01
CA ARG A 49 10.86 4.45 -12.03
C ARG A 49 9.55 5.22 -12.21
N GLN A 50 8.52 4.96 -11.43
CA GLN A 50 7.28 5.74 -11.48
C GLN A 50 7.37 6.96 -10.55
N THR A 51 6.88 8.11 -11.00
CA THR A 51 6.69 9.32 -10.19
C THR A 51 5.43 9.20 -9.33
N TYR A 52 5.40 9.87 -8.18
CA TYR A 52 4.22 9.93 -7.31
C TYR A 52 3.05 10.68 -7.97
N GLU A 53 2.25 9.97 -8.74
CA GLU A 53 0.96 10.46 -9.20
C GLU A 53 -0.14 9.53 -8.70
N LEU A 54 -0.63 9.77 -7.48
CA LEU A 54 -1.73 8.99 -6.89
C LEU A 54 -3.04 9.11 -7.68
N GLY A 55 -3.19 10.16 -8.50
CA GLY A 55 -4.37 10.39 -9.35
C GLY A 55 -4.26 9.81 -10.75
N ALA A 56 -3.11 9.28 -11.15
CA ALA A 56 -2.95 8.70 -12.48
C ALA A 56 -3.63 7.32 -12.53
N ASN A 57 -4.39 7.05 -13.60
CA ASN A 57 -5.04 5.75 -13.83
C ASN A 57 -4.03 4.68 -14.28
N ARG A 58 -3.04 4.41 -13.43
CA ARG A 58 -1.96 3.45 -13.65
C ARG A 58 -2.09 2.31 -12.65
N PRO A 59 -1.88 1.05 -13.07
CA PRO A 59 -1.97 -0.09 -12.17
C PRO A 59 -0.95 -0.02 -11.03
N GLU A 60 0.22 0.57 -11.25
CA GLU A 60 1.26 0.76 -10.23
C GLU A 60 0.80 1.66 -9.07
N GLY A 61 -0.28 2.43 -9.26
CA GLY A 61 -0.88 3.27 -8.23
C GLY A 61 -1.26 2.48 -6.97
N PHE A 62 -1.74 1.24 -7.10
CA PHE A 62 -2.08 0.40 -5.95
C PHE A 62 -0.85 0.03 -5.10
N ALA A 63 0.27 -0.29 -5.75
CA ALA A 63 1.53 -0.61 -5.06
C ALA A 63 2.10 0.62 -4.34
N THR A 64 2.07 1.77 -5.01
CA THR A 64 2.51 3.05 -4.42
C THR A 64 1.61 3.47 -3.25
N TRP A 65 0.30 3.26 -3.35
CA TRP A 65 -0.64 3.55 -2.27
C TRP A 65 -0.40 2.66 -1.05
N PHE A 66 -0.09 1.38 -1.26
CA PHE A 66 0.28 0.48 -0.18
C PHE A 66 1.52 0.95 0.58
N LEU A 67 2.59 1.31 -0.14
CA LEU A 67 3.80 1.87 0.48
C LEU A 67 3.46 3.15 1.23
N LEU A 68 2.78 4.11 0.58
CA LEU A 68 2.46 5.40 1.20
C LEU A 68 1.62 5.23 2.46
N PHE A 69 0.63 4.34 2.45
CA PHE A 69 -0.20 4.06 3.62
C PHE A 69 0.62 3.56 4.82
N LEU A 70 1.64 2.74 4.56
CA LEU A 70 2.53 2.24 5.60
C LEU A 70 3.42 3.34 6.19
N ALA A 71 3.94 4.19 5.31
CA ALA A 71 4.83 5.29 5.65
C ALA A 71 4.09 6.54 6.18
N TYR A 72 2.76 6.62 6.03
CA TYR A 72 2.00 7.86 6.22
C TYR A 72 2.22 8.51 7.60
N LEU A 73 1.89 7.79 8.66
CA LEU A 73 2.04 8.28 10.04
C LEU A 73 3.51 8.59 10.40
N PRO A 74 4.48 7.72 10.09
CA PRO A 74 5.90 8.04 10.28
C PRO A 74 6.38 9.27 9.52
N LEU A 75 5.91 9.46 8.28
CA LEU A 75 6.26 10.62 7.47
C LEU A 75 5.68 11.91 8.03
N GLU A 76 4.47 11.87 8.59
CA GLU A 76 3.93 13.02 9.31
C GLU A 76 4.80 13.40 10.51
N ILE A 77 5.31 12.40 11.25
CA ILE A 77 6.23 12.65 12.38
C ILE A 77 7.55 13.24 11.87
N VAL A 78 8.16 12.65 10.84
CA VAL A 78 9.40 13.16 10.25
C VAL A 78 9.20 14.58 9.69
N GLY A 79 8.06 14.85 9.06
CA GLY A 79 7.68 16.17 8.56
C GLY A 79 7.52 17.18 9.68
N LEU A 80 6.83 16.82 10.77
CA LEU A 80 6.66 17.67 11.95
C LEU A 80 8.00 18.00 12.60
N VAL A 81 8.88 17.01 12.77
CA VAL A 81 10.23 17.21 13.32
C VAL A 81 11.05 18.10 12.40
N SER A 82 11.02 17.83 11.09
CA SER A 82 11.77 18.63 10.11
C SER A 82 11.29 20.09 10.08
N TRP A 83 9.99 20.32 10.25
CA TRP A 83 9.42 21.66 10.38
C TRP A 83 9.84 22.34 11.68
N LEU A 84 9.76 21.66 12.83
CA LEU A 84 10.14 22.21 14.13
C LEU A 84 11.62 22.60 14.24
N PHE A 85 12.50 21.86 13.56
CA PHE A 85 13.95 22.08 13.62
C PHE A 85 14.53 22.74 12.36
N GLY A 86 13.70 23.13 11.38
CA GLY A 86 14.15 23.78 10.14
C GLY A 86 15.00 22.89 9.22
N LEU A 87 14.82 21.56 9.25
CA LEU A 87 15.60 20.57 8.49
C LEU A 87 15.01 20.25 7.11
N GLN A 88 14.27 21.20 6.52
CA GLN A 88 13.51 21.02 5.29
C GLN A 88 14.41 20.71 4.09
N ASP A 89 15.61 21.29 4.05
CA ASP A 89 16.61 21.07 2.99
C ASP A 89 17.55 19.89 3.27
N SER A 90 17.23 19.05 4.26
CA SER A 90 18.08 17.92 4.60
C SER A 90 18.11 16.88 3.48
N ALA A 91 19.26 16.19 3.32
CA ALA A 91 19.45 15.14 2.32
C ALA A 91 18.40 14.02 2.41
N LEU A 92 17.82 13.81 3.60
CA LEU A 92 16.76 12.84 3.86
C LEU A 92 15.45 13.24 3.16
N VAL A 93 15.06 14.51 3.26
CA VAL A 93 13.85 15.05 2.62
C VAL A 93 14.02 15.07 1.09
N HIS A 94 15.18 15.51 0.60
CA HIS A 94 15.50 15.46 -0.85
C HIS A 94 15.49 14.03 -1.41
N MET A 95 16.04 13.05 -0.68
CA MET A 95 16.01 11.65 -1.10
C MET A 95 14.58 11.11 -1.19
N LEU A 96 13.71 11.52 -0.27
CA LEU A 96 12.32 11.09 -0.24
C LEU A 96 11.47 11.71 -1.36
N VAL A 97 11.79 12.95 -1.76
CA VAL A 97 10.92 13.78 -2.61
C VAL A 97 11.37 13.86 -4.07
N GLU A 98 12.65 13.76 -4.44
CA GLU A 98 13.06 14.23 -5.78
C GLU A 98 13.50 13.16 -6.80
N ARG A 99 14.23 12.10 -6.41
CA ARG A 99 14.88 11.21 -7.41
C ARG A 99 14.25 9.83 -7.54
N HIS A 100 14.06 9.13 -6.43
CA HIS A 100 13.56 7.77 -6.43
C HIS A 100 12.51 7.59 -5.34
N GLN A 101 11.48 8.42 -5.39
CA GLN A 101 10.48 8.54 -4.34
C GLN A 101 9.91 7.18 -3.89
N ALA A 102 9.53 6.29 -4.83
CA ALA A 102 8.97 4.97 -4.49
C ALA A 102 10.00 4.03 -3.83
N LEU A 103 11.27 4.09 -4.27
CA LEU A 103 12.34 3.31 -3.64
C LEU A 103 12.73 3.87 -2.28
N ALA A 104 12.88 5.18 -2.18
CA ALA A 104 13.20 5.85 -0.92
C ALA A 104 12.11 5.57 0.12
N LEU A 105 10.85 5.61 -0.29
CA LEU A 105 9.73 5.25 0.56
C LEU A 105 9.77 3.78 0.99
N GLY A 106 9.96 2.85 0.04
CA GLY A 106 10.01 1.44 0.41
C GLY A 106 11.23 1.07 1.27
N VAL A 107 12.39 1.70 1.06
CA VAL A 107 13.55 1.55 1.95
C VAL A 107 13.23 2.10 3.34
N PHE A 108 12.54 3.24 3.42
CA PHE A 108 12.09 3.82 4.67
C PHE A 108 11.11 2.89 5.40
N ASP A 109 10.15 2.30 4.70
CA ASP A 109 9.23 1.30 5.23
C ASP A 109 9.94 0.04 5.74
N LEU A 110 10.94 -0.47 5.00
CA LEU A 110 11.75 -1.60 5.45
C LEU A 110 12.56 -1.27 6.70
N ALA A 111 13.16 -0.08 6.75
CA ALA A 111 13.90 0.39 7.92
C ALA A 111 12.99 0.52 9.14
N MET A 112 11.79 1.08 8.95
CA MET A 112 10.80 1.17 10.01
C MET A 112 10.35 -0.20 10.47
N LEU A 113 10.01 -1.10 9.55
CA LEU A 113 9.59 -2.45 9.87
C LEU A 113 10.69 -3.19 10.65
N ALA A 114 11.96 -3.03 10.28
CA ALA A 114 13.09 -3.59 11.01
C ALA A 114 13.23 -3.00 12.41
N ALA A 115 13.01 -1.69 12.58
CA ALA A 115 13.04 -1.03 13.88
C ALA A 115 11.89 -1.51 14.80
N VAL A 116 10.66 -1.56 14.28
CA VAL A 116 9.47 -2.05 15.00
C VAL A 116 9.61 -3.52 15.34
N TRP A 117 10.07 -4.34 14.38
CA TRP A 117 10.37 -5.75 14.60
C TRP A 117 11.38 -5.93 15.73
N SER A 118 12.52 -5.22 15.67
CA SER A 118 13.56 -5.27 16.70
C SER A 118 13.03 -4.85 18.07
N ALA A 119 12.30 -3.73 18.13
CA ALA A 119 11.75 -3.21 19.38
C ALA A 119 10.77 -4.22 20.00
N ILE A 120 9.89 -4.82 19.20
CA ILE A 120 8.94 -5.82 19.68
C ILE A 120 9.65 -7.10 20.13
N ARG A 121 10.65 -7.55 19.36
CA ARG A 121 11.34 -8.82 19.62
C ARG A 121 12.21 -8.76 20.87
N PHE A 122 12.93 -7.67 21.07
CA PHE A 122 13.92 -7.55 22.14
C PHE A 122 13.40 -6.83 23.38
N TYR A 123 12.50 -5.85 23.22
CA TYR A 123 12.03 -5.00 24.31
C TYR A 123 10.59 -5.33 24.72
N PHE A 124 9.61 -5.10 23.83
CA PHE A 124 8.20 -5.18 24.22
C PHE A 124 7.74 -6.62 24.54
N GLY A 125 8.27 -7.63 23.84
CA GLY A 125 7.98 -9.03 24.12
C GLY A 125 8.45 -9.48 25.51
N ARG A 126 9.53 -8.87 26.04
CA ARG A 126 10.01 -9.12 27.40
C ARG A 126 9.22 -8.32 28.44
N ARG A 127 8.83 -7.09 28.12
CA ARG A 127 8.20 -6.17 29.08
C ARG A 127 6.69 -6.37 29.25
N TYR A 128 5.96 -6.63 28.16
CA TYR A 128 4.49 -6.72 28.12
C TYR A 128 3.96 -8.13 27.89
N GLY A 129 4.85 -9.09 27.59
CA GLY A 129 4.53 -10.52 27.52
C GLY A 129 3.80 -10.97 26.24
N VAL A 130 3.25 -12.19 26.29
CA VAL A 130 2.74 -12.92 25.11
C VAL A 130 1.55 -12.24 24.43
N ASN A 131 0.65 -11.63 25.20
CA ASN A 131 -0.55 -10.99 24.66
C ASN A 131 -0.18 -9.80 23.77
N TRP A 132 0.83 -9.02 24.15
CA TRP A 132 1.33 -7.91 23.36
C TRP A 132 1.86 -8.37 21.99
N VAL A 133 2.70 -9.41 21.98
CA VAL A 133 3.23 -9.97 20.72
C VAL A 133 2.10 -10.51 19.85
N ARG A 134 1.07 -11.13 20.45
CA ARG A 134 -0.11 -11.58 19.71
C ARG A 134 -0.84 -10.42 19.04
N THR A 135 -1.10 -9.34 19.77
CA THR A 135 -1.75 -8.14 19.21
C THR A 135 -0.91 -7.52 18.09
N ALA A 136 0.40 -7.39 18.29
CA ALA A 136 1.31 -6.90 17.25
C ALA A 136 1.33 -7.79 16.00
N THR A 137 1.24 -9.12 16.20
CA THR A 137 1.12 -10.08 15.10
C THR A 137 -0.18 -9.88 14.33
N THR A 138 -1.29 -9.63 15.02
CA THR A 138 -2.58 -9.33 14.38
C THR A 138 -2.49 -8.07 13.54
N PHE A 139 -1.91 -6.98 14.05
CA PHE A 139 -1.70 -5.75 13.28
C PHE A 139 -0.84 -5.98 12.03
N LEU A 140 0.29 -6.68 12.16
CA LEU A 140 1.13 -7.05 11.01
C LEU A 140 0.37 -7.92 10.00
N THR A 141 -0.48 -8.83 10.48
CA THR A 141 -1.29 -9.68 9.60
C THR A 141 -2.29 -8.84 8.80
N ILE A 142 -2.96 -7.87 9.44
CA ILE A 142 -3.88 -6.95 8.76
C ILE A 142 -3.14 -6.18 7.66
N LEU A 143 -1.96 -5.62 7.99
CA LEU A 143 -1.13 -4.89 7.02
C LEU A 143 -0.66 -5.78 5.87
N ALA A 144 -0.27 -7.03 6.17
CA ALA A 144 0.15 -7.98 5.14
C ALA A 144 -1.00 -8.40 4.22
N VAL A 145 -2.20 -8.64 4.78
CA VAL A 145 -3.41 -8.95 3.99
C VAL A 145 -3.80 -7.75 3.12
N TRP A 146 -3.74 -6.53 3.67
CA TRP A 146 -3.98 -5.31 2.92
C TRP A 146 -2.98 -5.13 1.76
N GLY A 147 -1.68 -5.29 2.03
CA GLY A 147 -0.65 -5.20 0.98
C GLY A 147 -0.80 -6.28 -0.08
N GLY A 148 -1.11 -7.51 0.32
CA GLY A 148 -1.41 -8.59 -0.61
C GLY A 148 -2.62 -8.27 -1.49
N PHE A 149 -3.70 -7.73 -0.91
CA PHE A 149 -4.87 -7.30 -1.65
C PHE A 149 -4.56 -6.20 -2.68
N GLN A 150 -3.81 -5.17 -2.28
CA GLN A 150 -3.39 -4.08 -3.17
C GLN A 150 -2.57 -4.58 -4.37
N LEU A 151 -1.60 -5.47 -4.12
CA LEU A 151 -0.79 -6.06 -5.18
C LEU A 151 -1.60 -7.01 -6.08
N CYS A 152 -2.59 -7.73 -5.54
CA CYS A 152 -3.52 -8.52 -6.35
C CYS A 152 -4.39 -7.62 -7.24
N CYS A 153 -4.87 -6.48 -6.74
CA CYS A 153 -5.59 -5.49 -7.55
C CYS A 153 -4.73 -4.95 -8.69
N MET A 154 -3.48 -4.57 -8.39
CA MET A 154 -2.51 -4.20 -9.43
C MET A 154 -2.37 -5.31 -10.48
N ALA A 155 -2.12 -6.54 -10.05
CA ALA A 155 -1.94 -7.67 -10.97
C ALA A 155 -3.19 -7.89 -11.84
N ALA A 156 -4.38 -7.81 -11.28
CA ALA A 156 -5.64 -7.95 -12.02
C ALA A 156 -5.79 -6.87 -13.10
N VAL A 157 -5.48 -5.60 -12.78
CA VAL A 157 -5.54 -4.50 -13.75
C VAL A 157 -4.46 -4.65 -14.84
N VAL A 158 -3.25 -5.08 -14.48
CA VAL A 158 -2.19 -5.38 -15.46
C VAL A 158 -2.63 -6.49 -16.41
N ILE A 159 -3.17 -7.60 -15.89
CA ILE A 159 -3.69 -8.71 -16.69
C ILE A 159 -4.80 -8.24 -17.63
N TRP A 160 -5.71 -7.40 -17.12
CA TRP A 160 -6.78 -6.82 -17.92
C TRP A 160 -6.25 -5.94 -19.06
N SER A 161 -5.32 -5.02 -18.75
CA SER A 161 -4.74 -4.09 -19.72
C SER A 161 -3.97 -4.78 -20.85
N LYS A 162 -3.36 -5.95 -20.56
CA LYS A 162 -2.63 -6.76 -21.53
C LYS A 162 -3.53 -7.74 -22.30
N GLY A 163 -4.85 -7.63 -22.17
CA GLY A 163 -5.80 -8.46 -22.90
C GLY A 163 -5.99 -9.86 -22.33
N GLY A 164 -5.61 -10.13 -21.08
CA GLY A 164 -5.80 -11.42 -20.43
C GLY A 164 -7.26 -11.88 -20.38
N PHE A 165 -8.22 -10.94 -20.40
CA PHE A 165 -9.65 -11.21 -20.49
C PHE A 165 -10.25 -10.94 -21.88
N SER A 166 -9.43 -10.69 -22.90
CA SER A 166 -9.90 -10.47 -24.28
C SER A 166 -10.81 -11.60 -24.81
N PRO A 167 -10.65 -12.89 -24.42
CA PRO A 167 -11.58 -13.95 -24.80
C PRO A 167 -12.98 -13.79 -24.17
N LEU A 168 -13.06 -13.27 -22.94
CA LEU A 168 -14.32 -13.03 -22.23
C LEU A 168 -15.12 -11.88 -22.85
N HIS A 169 -14.45 -10.90 -23.45
CA HIS A 169 -15.07 -9.77 -24.15
C HIS A 169 -15.43 -10.04 -25.61
N ARG A 170 -15.37 -11.30 -26.08
CA ARG A 170 -15.80 -11.65 -27.45
C ARG A 170 -17.22 -11.19 -27.77
N HIS A 171 -18.12 -11.22 -26.79
CA HIS A 171 -19.50 -10.76 -26.93
C HIS A 171 -19.65 -9.24 -27.03
N LEU A 172 -18.62 -8.47 -26.64
CA LEU A 172 -18.57 -7.00 -26.74
C LEU A 172 -17.87 -6.52 -28.03
N ARG A 173 -17.23 -7.40 -28.79
CA ARG A 173 -16.79 -7.10 -30.16
C ARG A 173 -18.04 -6.99 -31.04
N ARG A 174 -18.69 -5.82 -31.02
CA ARG A 174 -19.55 -5.41 -32.12
C ARG A 174 -18.69 -5.34 -33.38
N GLU A 175 -19.16 -5.97 -34.45
CA GLU A 175 -18.69 -5.63 -35.79
C GLU A 175 -18.75 -4.10 -35.90
N THR A 176 -17.64 -3.50 -36.30
CA THR A 176 -17.47 -2.07 -36.54
C THR A 176 -18.74 -1.47 -37.12
N GLU A 177 -19.54 -0.81 -36.28
CA GLU A 177 -20.52 0.15 -36.79
C GLU A 177 -19.70 1.18 -37.56
N PRO A 178 -19.96 1.36 -38.88
CA PRO A 178 -19.19 2.29 -39.66
C PRO A 178 -19.28 3.65 -38.98
N GLU A 179 -18.11 4.25 -38.76
CA GLU A 179 -17.93 5.60 -38.26
C GLU A 179 -18.97 6.48 -38.96
N ARG A 180 -19.98 6.96 -38.21
CA ARG A 180 -20.93 7.94 -38.75
C ARG A 180 -20.18 9.25 -38.90
N VAL A 181 -19.38 9.33 -39.94
CA VAL A 181 -18.78 10.56 -40.44
C VAL A 181 -19.96 11.43 -40.87
N ILE A 182 -20.36 12.36 -40.01
CA ILE A 182 -21.23 13.45 -40.41
C ILE A 182 -20.41 14.30 -41.37
N ILE A 183 -20.52 14.02 -42.66
CA ILE A 183 -19.99 14.89 -43.71
C ILE A 183 -20.85 16.15 -43.68
N VAL A 184 -20.37 17.18 -43.00
CA VAL A 184 -20.91 18.53 -43.14
C VAL A 184 -20.55 18.99 -44.56
N LYS A 185 -21.52 18.93 -45.48
CA LYS A 185 -21.38 19.51 -46.82
C LYS A 185 -21.18 21.03 -46.67
N PRO A 186 -20.10 21.60 -47.20
CA PRO A 186 -19.90 23.04 -47.18
C PRO A 186 -20.59 23.65 -48.41
N ASP A 187 -21.91 23.56 -48.50
CA ASP A 187 -22.67 24.22 -49.57
C ASP A 187 -23.95 24.83 -49.00
N ALA A 188 -23.82 26.05 -48.51
CA ALA A 188 -24.92 27.00 -48.40
C ALA A 188 -24.35 28.42 -48.47
N GLU A 189 -23.83 28.75 -49.66
CA GLU A 189 -23.63 30.14 -50.07
C GLU A 189 -25.00 30.84 -50.11
N LYS A 190 -25.07 32.00 -49.45
CA LYS A 190 -26.03 33.11 -49.65
C LYS A 190 -27.50 32.87 -49.25
N VAL A 191 -27.85 33.36 -48.04
CA VAL A 191 -29.20 33.88 -47.77
C VAL A 191 -29.09 35.41 -47.76
N PRO A 192 -29.84 36.14 -48.62
CA PRO A 192 -29.85 37.60 -48.59
C PRO A 192 -30.64 38.17 -47.40
N GLU A 193 -30.34 39.43 -47.14
CA GLU A 193 -30.75 40.33 -46.07
C GLU A 193 -32.25 40.75 -46.11
N GLU A 194 -32.77 41.13 -44.93
CA GLU A 194 -34.07 41.78 -44.59
C GLU A 194 -35.37 40.94 -44.62
N ALA A 195 -36.29 41.03 -43.64
CA ALA A 195 -36.86 42.22 -43.01
C ALA A 195 -37.40 41.97 -41.56
N PRO A 196 -37.78 43.02 -40.78
CA PRO A 196 -37.91 42.97 -39.32
C PRO A 196 -39.27 42.43 -38.84
N MET A 197 -39.26 41.76 -37.68
CA MET A 197 -40.48 41.30 -37.00
C MET A 197 -41.35 42.48 -36.51
N PRO A 198 -42.68 42.45 -36.73
CA PRO A 198 -43.57 43.42 -36.11
C PRO A 198 -43.69 43.15 -34.61
N LYS A 199 -43.59 44.21 -33.81
CA LYS A 199 -43.95 44.18 -32.38
C LYS A 199 -45.47 44.01 -32.27
N ASN A 200 -45.92 42.97 -31.57
CA ASN A 200 -47.32 42.75 -31.27
C ASN A 200 -47.81 43.73 -30.18
N PRO A 201 -49.07 44.21 -30.25
CA PRO A 201 -49.73 44.95 -29.18
C PRO A 201 -50.08 44.08 -27.96
#